data_AF-A0A1U8P4U1-F1
#
_entry.id   AF-A0A1U8P4U1-F1
#
_cell.length_a   1.000
_cell.length_b   1.000
_cell.length_c   1.000
_cell.angle_alpha   90.00
_cell.angle_beta   90.00
_cell.angle_gamma   90.00
#
_symmetry.space_group_name_H-M   'P 1'
#
loop_
_entity.id
_entity.type
_entity.pdbx_description
1 polymer ?
#
loop_
_entity_poly.entity_id
_entity_poly.type
_entity_poly.pdbx_seq_one_letter_code
_entity_poly.pdbx_strand_id
1 'polypeptide(L)'
;MSSYQGVIVSDPWLQSQFTQVELRTLKSKFISVRTQHGRVTRDDLPPVFAGMKAFSEMFSEDEIKTFLGESNSDMGEEIDFEAFLRLYLDLQGRAVEKSGGLRSSFLKATTTTFHHAINESEKASYVAHINNYLAEDEFLKDFLPIDPATDALFDLAKDGVLLCKLINVAVPGTIDERAINTKKVLNPWERNENHTLCLNSAKAIGCTVVNIGTQDLVEARPHLVLGLISQIIKVSN
;
A
#
# COMPACT_ATOMS: atom_id res chain seq x y z
N MET A 1 26.14 -14.57 14.22
CA MET A 1 25.69 -13.38 13.46
C MET A 1 24.71 -13.87 12.40
N SER A 2 23.41 -13.74 12.62
CA SER A 2 22.41 -14.12 11.61
C SER A 2 22.39 -13.05 10.52
N SER A 3 22.91 -13.37 9.34
CA SER A 3 22.68 -12.59 8.14
C SER A 3 21.17 -12.53 7.88
N TYR A 4 20.57 -11.35 8.00
CA TYR A 4 19.18 -11.13 7.61
C TYR A 4 19.06 -11.29 6.09
N GLN A 5 18.72 -12.49 5.64
CA GLN A 5 18.40 -12.72 4.23
C GLN A 5 16.91 -12.42 4.03
N GLY A 6 16.62 -11.40 3.23
CA GLY A 6 15.26 -11.09 2.80
C GLY A 6 14.74 -12.16 1.87
N VAL A 7 13.42 -12.37 1.86
CA VAL A 7 12.75 -13.11 0.79
C VAL A 7 12.61 -12.16 -0.39
N ILE A 8 13.28 -12.48 -1.48
CA ILE A 8 13.20 -11.73 -2.75
C ILE A 8 12.14 -12.39 -3.61
N VAL A 9 11.26 -11.58 -4.17
CA VAL A 9 10.25 -11.93 -5.18
C VAL A 9 10.62 -11.14 -6.43
N SER A 10 10.65 -11.80 -7.58
CA SER A 10 11.16 -11.22 -8.84
C SER A 10 10.18 -10.18 -9.38
N ASP A 11 8.88 -10.43 -9.24
CA ASP A 11 7.82 -9.48 -9.53
C ASP A 11 7.79 -8.35 -8.48
N PRO A 12 8.15 -7.10 -8.83
CA PRO A 12 8.18 -5.99 -7.89
C PRO A 12 6.80 -5.63 -7.35
N TRP A 13 5.75 -5.81 -8.15
CA TRP A 13 4.38 -5.57 -7.71
C TRP A 13 4.01 -6.61 -6.66
N LEU A 14 4.23 -7.89 -6.93
CA LEU A 14 3.94 -8.97 -5.99
C LEU A 14 4.78 -8.84 -4.71
N GLN A 15 6.06 -8.46 -4.83
CA GLN A 15 6.91 -8.19 -3.68
C GLN A 15 6.36 -7.05 -2.82
N SER A 16 5.82 -6.01 -3.45
CA SER A 16 5.24 -4.87 -2.73
C SER A 16 4.04 -5.28 -1.90
N GLN A 17 3.29 -6.32 -2.30
CA GLN A 17 2.06 -6.78 -1.65
C GLN A 17 2.25 -7.34 -0.22
N PHE A 18 3.49 -7.63 0.18
CA PHE A 18 3.77 -8.34 1.43
C PHE A 18 4.93 -7.72 2.21
N THR A 19 4.86 -7.78 3.53
CA THR A 19 6.02 -7.50 4.38
C THR A 19 7.05 -8.64 4.31
N GLN A 20 8.29 -8.36 4.68
CA GLN A 20 9.33 -9.39 4.79
C GLN A 20 9.01 -10.47 5.86
N VAL A 21 8.17 -10.18 6.84
CA VAL A 21 7.74 -11.16 7.85
C VAL A 21 6.70 -12.11 7.26
N GLU A 22 5.75 -11.57 6.49
CA GLU A 22 4.73 -12.36 5.79
C GLU A 22 5.36 -13.22 4.70
N LEU A 23 6.23 -12.65 3.86
CA LEU A 23 6.95 -13.41 2.83
C LEU A 23 7.72 -14.59 3.43
N ARG A 24 8.36 -14.41 4.59
CA ARG A 24 9.04 -15.52 5.29
C ARG A 24 8.06 -16.59 5.78
N THR A 25 6.93 -16.17 6.34
CA THR A 25 5.90 -17.09 6.85
C THR A 25 5.27 -17.89 5.71
N LEU A 26 4.89 -17.21 4.62
CA LEU A 26 4.33 -17.81 3.41
C LEU A 26 5.35 -18.73 2.73
N LYS A 27 6.61 -18.30 2.63
CA LYS A 27 7.70 -19.11 2.07
C LYS A 27 7.96 -20.37 2.89
N SER A 28 7.89 -20.28 4.22
CA SER A 28 8.00 -21.45 5.10
C SER A 28 6.89 -22.46 4.83
N LYS A 29 5.64 -22.00 4.70
CA LYS A 29 4.51 -22.87 4.35
C LYS A 29 4.67 -23.50 2.96
N PHE A 30 5.04 -22.71 1.95
CA PHE A 30 5.30 -23.21 0.60
C PHE A 30 6.40 -24.29 0.58
N ILE A 31 7.52 -24.06 1.27
CA ILE A 31 8.62 -25.04 1.38
C ILE A 31 8.16 -26.30 2.11
N SER A 32 7.31 -26.17 3.14
CA SER A 32 6.77 -27.33 3.87
C SER A 32 5.99 -28.25 2.94
N VAL A 33 5.12 -27.69 2.09
CA VAL A 33 4.35 -28.47 1.11
C VAL A 33 5.27 -29.14 0.11
N ARG A 34 6.22 -28.39 -0.46
CA ARG A 34 7.21 -28.92 -1.40
C ARG A 34 8.04 -30.05 -0.82
N THR A 35 8.37 -29.97 0.47
CA THR A 35 9.16 -31.01 1.15
C THR A 35 8.36 -32.30 1.34
N GLN A 36 7.03 -32.20 1.50
CA GLN A 36 6.15 -33.35 1.66
C GLN A 36 5.84 -34.04 0.32
N HIS A 37 5.60 -33.25 -0.75
CA HIS A 37 5.12 -33.76 -2.04
C HIS A 37 6.18 -33.76 -3.16
N GLY A 38 7.39 -33.27 -2.88
CA GLY A 38 8.50 -33.10 -3.85
C GLY A 38 8.34 -31.89 -4.77
N ARG A 39 7.10 -31.56 -5.13
CA ARG A 39 6.67 -30.35 -5.85
C ARG A 39 5.48 -29.73 -5.12
N VAL A 40 5.05 -28.55 -5.54
CA VAL A 40 3.80 -27.95 -5.06
C VAL A 40 2.86 -27.85 -6.25
N THR A 41 1.65 -28.39 -6.16
CA THR A 41 0.60 -28.21 -7.18
C THR A 41 -0.61 -27.51 -6.59
N ARG A 42 -1.57 -27.12 -7.44
CA ARG A 42 -2.83 -26.50 -6.96
C ARG A 42 -3.64 -27.43 -6.07
N ASP A 43 -3.54 -28.75 -6.25
CA ASP A 43 -4.22 -29.73 -5.40
C ASP A 43 -3.66 -29.78 -3.97
N ASP A 44 -2.40 -29.37 -3.75
CA ASP A 44 -1.78 -29.38 -2.42
C ASP A 44 -2.13 -28.13 -1.58
N LEU A 45 -2.68 -27.09 -2.19
CA LEU A 45 -2.91 -25.78 -1.57
C LEU A 45 -4.17 -25.64 -0.70
N PRO A 46 -5.33 -26.27 -1.04
CA PRO A 46 -6.54 -26.16 -0.23
C PRO A 46 -6.33 -26.42 1.27
N PRO A 47 -5.68 -27.51 1.72
CA PRO A 47 -5.48 -27.75 3.14
C PRO A 47 -4.53 -26.71 3.78
N VAL A 48 -3.58 -26.20 3.01
CA VAL A 48 -2.58 -25.22 3.47
C VAL A 48 -3.23 -23.87 3.70
N PHE A 49 -4.10 -23.42 2.79
CA PHE A 49 -4.86 -22.18 2.90
C PHE A 49 -5.94 -22.27 3.96
N ALA A 50 -6.73 -23.36 4.01
CA ALA A 50 -7.72 -23.59 5.05
C ALA A 50 -7.10 -23.57 6.46
N GLY A 51 -5.86 -24.08 6.60
CA GLY A 51 -5.13 -24.06 7.87
C GLY A 51 -4.50 -22.70 8.23
N MET A 52 -4.62 -21.67 7.40
CA MET A 52 -4.14 -20.32 7.73
C MET A 52 -5.20 -19.55 8.51
N LYS A 53 -4.79 -18.87 9.58
CA LYS A 53 -5.70 -18.05 10.39
C LYS A 53 -6.46 -16.98 9.58
N ALA A 54 -5.90 -16.53 8.45
CA ALA A 54 -6.54 -15.58 7.55
C ALA A 54 -7.78 -16.14 6.85
N PHE A 55 -7.89 -17.47 6.69
CA PHE A 55 -8.92 -18.11 5.88
C PHE A 55 -9.70 -19.20 6.64
N SER A 56 -9.16 -19.73 7.75
CA SER A 56 -9.72 -20.87 8.48
C SER A 56 -11.14 -20.66 8.99
N GLU A 57 -11.55 -19.41 9.22
CA GLU A 57 -12.91 -19.06 9.66
C GLU A 57 -13.83 -18.65 8.50
N MET A 58 -13.30 -18.57 7.28
CA MET A 58 -13.97 -17.96 6.13
C MET A 58 -14.26 -18.96 5.01
N PHE A 59 -13.36 -19.92 4.82
CA PHE A 59 -13.43 -20.89 3.75
C PHE A 59 -13.20 -22.31 4.25
N SER A 60 -14.00 -23.25 3.76
CA SER A 60 -13.68 -24.68 3.87
C SER A 60 -12.63 -25.07 2.82
N GLU A 61 -11.98 -26.22 3.03
CA GLU A 61 -11.03 -26.77 2.06
C GLU A 61 -11.68 -26.99 0.67
N ASP A 62 -12.92 -27.48 0.64
CA ASP A 62 -13.68 -27.71 -0.60
C ASP A 62 -14.01 -26.40 -1.34
N GLU A 63 -14.33 -25.33 -0.61
CA GLU A 63 -14.55 -24.00 -1.20
C GLU A 63 -13.25 -23.48 -1.83
N ILE A 64 -12.12 -23.59 -1.12
CA ILE A 64 -10.81 -23.17 -1.65
C ILE A 64 -10.44 -24.01 -2.89
N LYS A 65 -10.66 -25.32 -2.85
CA LYS A 65 -10.41 -26.20 -3.99
C LYS A 65 -11.23 -25.79 -5.22
N THR A 66 -12.50 -25.42 -5.00
CA THR A 66 -13.37 -24.93 -6.07
C THR A 66 -12.81 -23.64 -6.67
N PHE A 67 -12.41 -22.66 -5.85
CA PHE A 67 -11.85 -21.40 -6.34
C PHE A 67 -10.54 -21.57 -7.12
N LEU A 68 -9.66 -22.46 -6.65
CA LEU A 68 -8.40 -22.73 -7.34
C LEU A 68 -8.65 -23.43 -8.69
N GLY A 69 -9.70 -24.24 -8.80
CA GLY A 69 -10.11 -24.94 -10.02
C GLY A 69 -10.90 -24.10 -11.02
N GLU A 70 -11.36 -22.90 -10.67
CA GLU A 70 -12.03 -21.97 -11.61
C GLU A 70 -11.08 -21.37 -12.65
N SER A 71 -9.77 -21.43 -12.40
CA SER A 71 -8.76 -20.99 -13.36
C SER A 71 -8.56 -22.03 -14.47
N ASN A 72 -8.39 -21.61 -15.74
CA ASN A 72 -8.15 -22.50 -16.91
C ASN A 72 -6.83 -23.30 -16.85
N SER A 73 -6.19 -23.36 -15.70
CA SER A 73 -4.87 -23.98 -15.51
C SER A 73 -5.03 -25.38 -14.91
N ASP A 74 -4.15 -26.30 -15.30
CA ASP A 74 -4.17 -27.67 -14.81
C ASP A 74 -3.92 -27.72 -13.29
N MET A 75 -4.69 -28.52 -12.57
CA MET A 75 -4.56 -28.71 -11.12
C MET A 75 -3.27 -29.47 -10.75
N GLY A 76 -2.74 -30.26 -11.69
CA GLY A 76 -1.48 -31.00 -11.57
C GLY A 76 -0.22 -30.21 -11.95
N GLU A 77 -0.37 -28.97 -12.40
CA GLU A 77 0.75 -28.09 -12.77
C GLU A 77 1.55 -27.70 -11.52
N GLU A 78 2.88 -27.78 -11.63
CA GLU A 78 3.77 -27.32 -10.57
C GLU A 78 3.71 -25.80 -10.46
N ILE A 79 3.49 -25.31 -9.26
CA ILE A 79 3.44 -23.89 -8.94
C ILE A 79 4.72 -23.45 -8.25
N ASP A 80 5.27 -22.34 -8.73
CA ASP A 80 6.37 -21.67 -8.04
C ASP A 80 5.84 -20.80 -6.87
N PHE A 81 6.80 -20.18 -6.16
CA PHE A 81 6.44 -19.38 -5.00
C PHE A 81 5.67 -18.11 -5.38
N GLU A 82 5.86 -17.54 -6.57
CA GLU A 82 5.15 -16.34 -7.00
C GLU A 82 3.69 -16.67 -7.37
N ALA A 83 3.48 -17.77 -8.09
CA ALA A 83 2.15 -18.31 -8.36
C ALA A 83 1.41 -18.61 -7.05
N PHE A 84 2.07 -19.20 -6.05
CA PHE A 84 1.50 -19.40 -4.72
C PHE A 84 1.05 -18.08 -4.07
N LEU A 85 1.87 -17.02 -4.13
CA LEU A 85 1.51 -15.71 -3.58
C LEU A 85 0.34 -15.06 -4.34
N ARG A 86 0.25 -15.23 -5.66
CA ARG A 86 -0.87 -14.73 -6.45
C ARG A 86 -2.18 -15.43 -6.09
N LEU A 87 -2.16 -16.75 -5.92
CA LEU A 87 -3.33 -17.51 -5.46
C LEU A 87 -3.76 -17.11 -4.05
N TYR A 88 -2.81 -16.80 -3.17
CA TYR A 88 -3.08 -16.27 -1.84
C TYR A 88 -3.82 -14.92 -1.89
N LEU A 89 -3.40 -13.99 -2.76
CA LEU A 89 -4.04 -12.69 -2.91
C LEU A 89 -5.44 -12.79 -3.54
N ASP A 90 -5.63 -13.65 -4.53
CA ASP A 90 -6.95 -13.90 -5.13
C ASP A 90 -7.95 -14.39 -4.06
N LEU A 91 -7.50 -15.34 -3.23
CA LEU A 91 -8.30 -15.87 -2.14
C LEU A 91 -8.62 -14.80 -1.07
N GLN A 92 -7.68 -13.90 -0.78
CA GLN A 92 -7.95 -12.74 0.07
C GLN A 92 -9.01 -11.80 -0.51
N GLY A 93 -8.96 -11.52 -1.82
CA GLY A 93 -9.96 -10.68 -2.50
C GLY A 93 -11.37 -11.25 -2.32
N ARG A 94 -11.53 -12.55 -2.57
CA ARG A 94 -12.79 -13.29 -2.38
C ARG A 94 -13.26 -13.31 -0.93
N ALA A 95 -12.32 -13.31 0.03
CA ALA A 95 -12.62 -13.28 1.47
C ALA A 95 -13.33 -11.97 1.86
N VAL A 96 -12.87 -10.86 1.28
CA VAL A 96 -13.43 -9.52 1.49
C VAL A 96 -14.84 -9.42 0.90
N GLU A 97 -15.05 -9.96 -0.30
CA GLU A 97 -16.37 -10.00 -0.95
C GLU A 97 -17.39 -10.83 -0.16
N LYS A 98 -17.00 -12.05 0.28
CA LYS A 98 -17.85 -12.96 1.07
C LYS A 98 -18.27 -12.35 2.41
N SER A 99 -17.48 -11.43 2.95
CA SER A 99 -17.76 -10.76 4.24
C SER A 99 -18.62 -9.49 4.14
N GLY A 100 -19.07 -9.11 2.94
CA GLY A 100 -19.94 -7.95 2.74
C GLY A 100 -19.30 -6.62 3.19
N GLY A 101 -17.97 -6.50 3.14
CA GLY A 101 -17.22 -5.30 3.52
C GLY A 101 -17.22 -4.91 5.02
N LEU A 102 -18.13 -5.47 5.84
CA LEU A 102 -18.33 -5.03 7.23
C LEU A 102 -17.32 -5.58 8.26
N ARG A 103 -16.51 -6.59 7.91
CA ARG A 103 -15.55 -7.26 8.84
C ARG A 103 -14.06 -7.00 8.54
N SER A 104 -13.75 -5.86 7.92
CA SER A 104 -12.36 -5.37 7.73
C SER A 104 -11.54 -5.37 9.03
N SER A 105 -12.18 -5.25 10.20
CA SER A 105 -11.53 -5.21 11.51
C SER A 105 -11.01 -6.56 12.05
N PHE A 106 -11.57 -7.71 11.66
CA PHE A 106 -11.09 -9.03 12.14
C PHE A 106 -9.92 -9.56 11.29
N LEU A 107 -9.94 -9.29 9.98
CA LEU A 107 -8.81 -9.57 9.08
C LEU A 107 -7.60 -8.66 9.37
N LYS A 108 -7.81 -7.48 9.97
CA LYS A 108 -6.77 -6.56 10.45
C LYS A 108 -5.88 -7.12 11.57
N ALA A 109 -6.35 -8.11 12.34
CA ALA A 109 -5.67 -8.56 13.56
C ALA A 109 -4.64 -9.68 13.34
N THR A 110 -4.81 -10.51 12.30
CA THR A 110 -4.02 -11.74 12.14
C THR A 110 -3.11 -11.75 10.93
N THR A 111 -3.29 -10.79 10.02
CA THR A 111 -2.46 -10.61 8.84
C THR A 111 -2.22 -9.12 8.72
N THR A 112 -0.99 -8.68 9.00
CA THR A 112 -0.55 -7.30 8.72
C THR A 112 -0.29 -7.16 7.23
N THR A 113 -1.28 -7.56 6.41
CA THR A 113 -1.24 -7.40 4.97
C THR A 113 -1.23 -5.91 4.71
N PHE A 114 -0.06 -5.42 4.32
CA PHE A 114 0.26 -3.99 4.14
C PHE A 114 -0.36 -3.39 2.87
N HIS A 115 -1.50 -3.93 2.41
CA HIS A 115 -2.33 -3.33 1.35
C HIS A 115 -3.77 -3.34 1.80
N HIS A 116 -4.19 -2.21 2.37
CA HIS A 116 -5.48 -1.69 1.99
C HIS A 116 -5.46 -1.58 0.47
N ALA A 117 -6.34 -2.30 -0.24
CA ALA A 117 -6.87 -1.78 -1.48
C ALA A 117 -7.11 -0.29 -1.24
N ILE A 118 -6.38 0.58 -1.94
CA ILE A 118 -6.48 2.03 -1.75
C ILE A 118 -7.97 2.34 -1.75
N ASN A 119 -8.50 2.81 -0.61
CA ASN A 119 -9.91 3.05 -0.49
C ASN A 119 -10.24 4.20 -1.45
N GLU A 120 -10.78 3.87 -2.62
CA GLU A 120 -11.01 4.84 -3.69
C GLU A 120 -11.91 5.98 -3.22
N SER A 121 -12.83 5.69 -2.30
CA SER A 121 -13.67 6.70 -1.65
C SER A 121 -12.86 7.67 -0.78
N GLU A 122 -11.90 7.17 0.01
CA GLU A 122 -11.01 8.02 0.80
C GLU A 122 -10.09 8.85 -0.10
N LYS A 123 -9.48 8.22 -1.12
CA LYS A 123 -8.66 8.92 -2.11
C LYS A 123 -9.47 10.03 -2.79
N ALA A 124 -10.69 9.75 -3.22
CA ALA A 124 -11.57 10.74 -3.83
C ALA A 124 -11.90 11.89 -2.88
N SER A 125 -12.15 11.59 -1.60
CA SER A 125 -12.36 12.61 -0.57
C SER A 125 -11.13 13.50 -0.36
N TYR A 126 -9.92 12.91 -0.32
CA TYR A 126 -8.68 13.68 -0.18
C TYR A 126 -8.39 14.55 -1.40
N VAL A 127 -8.61 14.02 -2.60
CA VAL A 127 -8.48 14.77 -3.85
C VAL A 127 -9.47 15.93 -3.91
N ALA A 128 -10.74 15.71 -3.52
CA ALA A 128 -11.72 16.78 -3.43
C ALA A 128 -11.31 17.87 -2.44
N HIS A 129 -10.77 17.49 -1.27
CA HIS A 129 -10.23 18.44 -0.31
C HIS A 129 -9.07 19.25 -0.90
N ILE A 130 -8.11 18.59 -1.55
CA ILE A 130 -6.98 19.26 -2.20
C ILE A 130 -7.47 20.25 -3.28
N ASN A 131 -8.35 19.81 -4.17
CA ASN A 131 -8.88 20.63 -5.24
C ASN A 131 -9.64 21.86 -4.71
N ASN A 132 -10.35 21.73 -3.59
CA ASN A 132 -11.13 22.84 -3.02
C ASN A 132 -10.25 23.89 -2.33
N TYR A 133 -9.23 23.46 -1.57
CA TYR A 133 -8.44 24.38 -0.74
C TYR A 133 -7.19 24.93 -1.44
N LEU A 134 -6.70 24.27 -2.49
CA LEU A 134 -5.49 24.68 -3.23
C LEU A 134 -5.78 25.14 -4.66
N ALA A 135 -7.06 25.26 -5.06
CA ALA A 135 -7.47 25.66 -6.41
C ALA A 135 -6.83 26.99 -6.87
N GLU A 136 -6.75 27.94 -5.95
CA GLU A 136 -6.26 29.31 -6.21
C GLU A 136 -4.75 29.48 -5.93
N ASP A 137 -4.04 28.39 -5.62
CA ASP A 137 -2.61 28.45 -5.36
C ASP A 137 -1.82 28.82 -6.64
N GLU A 138 -0.89 29.77 -6.52
CA GLU A 138 -0.17 30.31 -7.68
C GLU A 138 0.62 29.26 -8.46
N PHE A 139 1.19 28.26 -7.76
CA PHE A 139 1.95 27.18 -8.38
C PHE A 139 1.08 25.98 -8.75
N LEU A 140 0.18 25.56 -7.86
CA LEU A 140 -0.62 24.34 -8.07
C LEU A 140 -1.79 24.53 -9.03
N LYS A 141 -2.23 25.76 -9.34
CA LYS A 141 -3.29 26.00 -10.34
C LYS A 141 -3.00 25.40 -11.71
N ASP A 142 -1.72 25.25 -12.08
CA ASP A 142 -1.30 24.66 -13.36
C ASP A 142 -1.45 23.12 -13.35
N PHE A 143 -1.65 22.51 -12.17
CA PHE A 143 -1.73 21.06 -11.95
C PHE A 143 -3.08 20.60 -11.37
N LEU A 144 -3.94 21.53 -10.96
CA LEU A 144 -5.28 21.28 -10.43
C LEU A 144 -6.35 21.59 -11.50
N PRO A 145 -7.51 20.92 -11.48
CA PRO A 145 -7.92 19.89 -10.52
C PRO A 145 -7.31 18.51 -10.79
N ILE A 146 -7.05 17.76 -9.73
CA ILE A 146 -6.62 16.35 -9.82
C ILE A 146 -7.85 15.47 -10.05
N ASP A 147 -7.74 14.51 -10.97
CA ASP A 147 -8.74 13.46 -11.15
C ASP A 147 -8.55 12.33 -10.12
N PRO A 148 -9.53 12.09 -9.23
CA PRO A 148 -9.44 11.05 -8.19
C PRO A 148 -9.32 9.62 -8.73
N ALA A 149 -9.75 9.35 -9.97
CA ALA A 149 -9.64 8.04 -10.60
C ALA A 149 -8.21 7.72 -11.07
N THR A 150 -7.33 8.72 -11.15
CA THR A 150 -5.97 8.59 -11.71
C THR A 150 -4.88 8.62 -10.65
N ASP A 151 -3.66 8.23 -11.01
CA ASP A 151 -2.48 8.31 -10.13
C ASP A 151 -1.85 9.71 -10.05
N ALA A 152 -2.50 10.73 -10.64
CA ALA A 152 -1.99 12.10 -10.68
C ALA A 152 -1.74 12.70 -9.27
N LEU A 153 -2.50 12.27 -8.25
CA LEU A 153 -2.24 12.64 -6.86
C LEU A 153 -0.83 12.23 -6.42
N PHE A 154 -0.43 11.00 -6.75
CA PHE A 154 0.86 10.44 -6.34
C PHE A 154 2.00 11.08 -7.13
N ASP A 155 1.81 11.29 -8.43
CA ASP A 155 2.79 11.96 -9.27
C ASP A 155 3.05 13.40 -8.80
N LEU A 156 1.99 14.16 -8.46
CA LEU A 156 2.13 15.53 -7.95
C LEU A 156 2.75 15.58 -6.55
N ALA A 157 2.57 14.53 -5.75
CA ALA A 157 3.21 14.43 -4.43
C ALA A 157 4.73 14.24 -4.51
N LYS A 158 5.28 13.69 -5.61
CA LYS A 158 6.72 13.34 -5.75
C LYS A 158 7.65 14.52 -5.55
N ASP A 159 7.23 15.74 -5.90
CA ASP A 159 8.05 16.94 -5.79
C ASP A 159 7.98 17.61 -4.41
N GLY A 160 7.08 17.15 -3.53
CA GLY A 160 6.94 17.61 -2.14
C GLY A 160 6.24 18.97 -1.97
N VAL A 161 6.04 19.73 -3.06
CA VAL A 161 5.36 21.03 -3.03
C VAL A 161 3.91 20.91 -2.57
N LEU A 162 3.16 19.94 -3.12
CA LEU A 162 1.77 19.67 -2.75
C LEU A 162 1.64 19.41 -1.24
N LEU A 163 2.49 18.55 -0.69
CA LEU A 163 2.43 18.16 0.71
C LEU A 163 2.80 19.32 1.64
N CYS A 164 3.79 20.14 1.28
CA CYS A 164 4.13 21.34 2.04
C CYS A 164 2.98 22.35 2.07
N LYS A 165 2.34 22.59 0.93
CA LYS A 165 1.19 23.51 0.85
C LYS A 165 -0.02 22.98 1.61
N LEU A 166 -0.26 21.67 1.57
CA LEU A 166 -1.33 21.04 2.35
C LEU A 166 -1.12 21.18 3.87
N ILE A 167 0.14 21.18 4.36
CA ILE A 167 0.44 21.48 5.77
C ILE A 167 -0.01 22.91 6.13
N ASN A 168 0.25 23.89 5.26
CA ASN A 168 -0.21 25.27 5.48
C ASN A 168 -1.72 25.43 5.39
N VAL A 169 -2.41 24.58 4.61
CA VAL A 169 -3.89 24.51 4.63
C VAL A 169 -4.38 24.04 6.00
N ALA A 170 -3.75 23.00 6.57
CA ALA A 170 -4.15 22.47 7.87
C ALA A 170 -3.82 23.42 9.02
N VAL A 171 -2.62 24.01 9.02
CA VAL A 171 -2.16 24.95 10.04
C VAL A 171 -1.41 26.10 9.34
N PRO A 172 -2.09 27.25 9.09
CA PRO A 172 -1.50 28.38 8.39
C PRO A 172 -0.22 28.89 9.05
N GLY A 173 0.80 29.16 8.24
CA GLY A 173 2.09 29.71 8.69
C GLY A 173 3.06 28.69 9.27
N THR A 174 2.77 27.38 9.18
CA THR A 174 3.69 26.32 9.62
C THR A 174 4.95 26.27 8.76
N ILE A 175 4.82 26.49 7.45
CA ILE A 175 5.91 26.51 6.49
C ILE A 175 5.97 27.90 5.85
N ASP A 176 7.13 28.54 5.91
CA ASP A 176 7.40 29.71 5.07
C ASP A 176 7.53 29.23 3.62
N GLU A 177 6.59 29.63 2.76
CA GLU A 177 6.54 29.15 1.38
C GLU A 177 7.79 29.48 0.55
N ARG A 178 8.57 30.48 0.97
CA ARG A 178 9.85 30.83 0.33
C ARG A 178 10.92 29.76 0.51
N ALA A 179 10.74 28.86 1.49
CA ALA A 179 11.61 27.71 1.71
C ALA A 179 11.26 26.50 0.84
N ILE A 180 10.12 26.54 0.12
CA ILE A 180 9.68 25.46 -0.76
C ILE A 180 10.32 25.68 -2.14
N ASN A 181 11.01 24.66 -2.67
CA ASN A 181 11.51 24.67 -4.03
C ASN A 181 10.35 24.46 -5.02
N THR A 182 9.91 25.52 -5.70
CA THR A 182 8.73 25.55 -6.60
C THR A 182 9.10 25.69 -8.09
N LYS A 183 10.24 25.14 -8.50
CA LYS A 183 10.62 25.09 -9.93
C LYS A 183 9.76 24.06 -10.66
N LYS A 184 9.50 24.29 -11.96
CA LYS A 184 8.77 23.33 -12.82
C LYS A 184 9.49 21.98 -12.95
N VAL A 185 10.81 21.98 -12.86
CA VAL A 185 11.64 20.79 -12.87
C VAL A 185 12.62 20.91 -11.71
N LEU A 186 12.46 20.02 -10.73
CA LEU A 186 13.33 19.94 -9.56
C LEU A 186 14.42 18.91 -9.79
N ASN A 187 15.63 19.23 -9.32
CA ASN A 187 16.66 18.22 -9.22
C ASN A 187 16.41 17.29 -8.00
N PRO A 188 17.07 16.12 -7.93
CA PRO A 188 16.83 15.16 -6.84
C PRO A 188 17.08 15.72 -5.44
N TRP A 189 18.01 16.68 -5.30
CA TRP A 189 18.34 17.29 -4.02
C TRP A 189 17.25 18.26 -3.57
N GLU A 190 16.80 19.16 -4.45
CA GLU A 190 15.70 20.11 -4.17
C GLU A 190 14.40 19.39 -3.81
N ARG A 191 14.11 18.28 -4.50
CA ARG A 191 12.97 17.40 -4.17
C ARG A 191 13.10 16.81 -2.76
N ASN A 192 14.29 16.31 -2.42
CA ASN A 192 14.54 15.74 -1.10
C ASN A 192 14.47 16.81 0.01
N GLU A 193 14.90 18.05 -0.26
CA GLU A 193 14.72 19.18 0.65
C GLU A 193 13.25 19.48 0.93
N ASN A 194 12.41 19.54 -0.11
CA ASN A 194 10.96 19.72 0.05
C ASN A 194 10.35 18.63 0.94
N HIS A 195 10.71 17.36 0.72
CA HIS A 195 10.21 16.25 1.56
C HIS A 195 10.73 16.30 2.99
N THR A 196 11.98 16.72 3.19
CA THR A 196 12.55 16.90 4.53
C THR A 196 11.81 17.99 5.28
N LEU A 197 11.54 19.12 4.63
CA LEU A 197 10.74 20.22 5.16
C LEU A 197 9.33 19.74 5.51
N CYS A 198 8.65 19.07 4.58
CA CYS A 198 7.32 18.49 4.79
C CYS A 198 7.26 17.58 6.02
N LEU A 199 8.15 16.59 6.12
CA LEU A 199 8.13 15.62 7.23
C LEU A 199 8.39 16.26 8.58
N ASN A 200 9.29 17.24 8.65
CA ASN A 200 9.57 17.94 9.91
C ASN A 200 8.41 18.85 10.32
N SER A 201 7.80 19.55 9.37
CA SER A 201 6.62 20.39 9.62
C SER A 201 5.39 19.56 9.97
N ALA A 202 5.19 18.40 9.34
CA ALA A 202 4.14 17.45 9.70
C ALA A 202 4.27 16.98 11.16
N LYS A 203 5.49 16.67 11.63
CA LYS A 203 5.74 16.37 13.05
C LYS A 203 5.35 17.53 13.96
N ALA A 204 5.68 18.76 13.57
CA ALA A 204 5.42 19.95 14.36
C ALA A 204 3.92 20.20 14.58
N ILE A 205 3.07 19.82 13.62
CA ILE A 205 1.60 19.92 13.73
C ILE A 205 0.94 18.65 14.32
N GLY A 206 1.72 17.68 14.79
CA GLY A 206 1.22 16.50 15.49
C GLY A 206 1.00 15.24 14.62
N CYS A 207 1.44 15.21 13.36
CA CYS A 207 1.40 13.99 12.57
C CYS A 207 2.46 12.97 13.03
N THR A 208 2.09 11.69 13.03
CA THR A 208 2.99 10.57 13.32
C THR A 208 3.64 10.06 12.03
N VAL A 209 4.88 10.47 11.79
CA VAL A 209 5.66 10.13 10.57
C VAL A 209 6.92 9.31 10.86
N VAL A 210 6.97 8.60 11.99
CA VAL A 210 8.16 7.81 12.41
C VAL A 210 8.54 6.73 11.39
N ASN A 211 7.56 6.23 10.64
CA ASN A 211 7.73 5.16 9.65
C ASN A 211 7.75 5.67 8.19
N ILE A 212 7.93 6.97 7.97
CA ILE A 212 7.94 7.57 6.62
C ILE A 212 9.26 8.32 6.41
N GLY A 213 10.05 7.87 5.44
CA GLY A 213 11.27 8.54 4.99
C GLY A 213 11.02 9.44 3.78
N THR A 214 11.99 10.31 3.47
CA THR A 214 11.91 11.17 2.27
C THR A 214 11.86 10.35 0.98
N GLN A 215 12.62 9.25 0.92
CA GLN A 215 12.65 8.35 -0.23
C GLN A 215 11.28 7.72 -0.52
N ASP A 216 10.50 7.41 0.52
CA ASP A 216 9.14 6.88 0.36
C ASP A 216 8.21 7.87 -0.35
N LEU A 217 8.40 9.17 -0.08
CA LEU A 217 7.64 10.26 -0.72
C LEU A 217 8.16 10.57 -2.13
N VAL A 218 9.47 10.47 -2.36
CA VAL A 218 10.07 10.58 -3.70
C VAL A 218 9.57 9.47 -4.63
N GLU A 219 9.45 8.24 -4.11
CA GLU A 219 8.86 7.10 -4.81
C GLU A 219 7.32 7.16 -4.88
N ALA A 220 6.72 8.12 -4.16
CA ALA A 220 5.27 8.28 -3.99
C ALA A 220 4.55 6.97 -3.63
N ARG A 221 5.05 6.27 -2.61
CA ARG A 221 4.44 5.02 -2.13
C ARG A 221 2.99 5.28 -1.69
N PRO A 222 1.97 4.73 -2.38
CA PRO A 222 0.60 5.20 -2.25
C PRO A 222 0.06 5.19 -0.81
N HIS A 223 0.30 4.10 -0.07
CA HIS A 223 -0.18 3.94 1.30
C HIS A 223 0.46 4.94 2.28
N LEU A 224 1.72 5.31 2.09
CA LEU A 224 2.42 6.29 2.94
C LEU A 224 1.98 7.71 2.62
N VAL A 225 1.84 8.02 1.32
CA VAL A 225 1.34 9.34 0.87
C VAL A 225 -0.09 9.56 1.36
N LEU A 226 -0.99 8.60 1.14
CA LEU A 226 -2.39 8.69 1.63
C LEU A 226 -2.45 8.74 3.15
N GLY A 227 -1.62 7.94 3.84
CA GLY A 227 -1.55 7.96 5.30
C GLY A 227 -1.10 9.30 5.87
N LEU A 228 -0.16 9.98 5.20
CA LEU A 228 0.28 11.33 5.57
C LEU A 228 -0.81 12.38 5.28
N ILE A 229 -1.38 12.37 4.08
CA ILE A 229 -2.47 13.27 3.68
C ILE A 229 -3.67 13.15 4.63
N SER A 230 -4.07 11.92 4.98
CA SER A 230 -5.14 11.64 5.93
C SER A 230 -4.90 12.30 7.29
N GLN A 231 -3.66 12.23 7.80
CA GLN A 231 -3.31 12.86 9.08
C GLN A 231 -3.34 14.39 8.98
N ILE A 232 -2.79 14.97 7.91
CA ILE A 232 -2.80 16.42 7.70
C ILE A 232 -4.23 16.96 7.61
N ILE A 233 -5.10 16.31 6.82
CA ILE A 233 -6.50 16.72 6.68
C ILE A 233 -7.26 16.59 8.00
N LYS A 234 -6.95 15.58 8.84
CA LYS A 234 -7.55 15.44 10.17
C LYS A 234 -7.12 16.53 11.15
N VAL A 235 -5.96 17.15 10.95
CA VAL A 235 -5.53 18.31 11.77
C VAL A 235 -6.29 19.58 11.35
N SER A 236 -6.69 19.68 10.08
CA SER A 236 -7.43 20.82 9.53
C SER A 236 -8.91 20.91 9.97
N ASN A 237 -9.47 19.84 10.55
CA ASN A 237 -10.87 19.71 10.97
C ASN A 237 -10.99 19.62 12.49
#